data_AF-A0A1Z5KM12-F1
#
_entry.id   AF-A0A1Z5KM12-F1
#
_cell.length_a   1.000
_cell.length_b   1.000
_cell.length_c   1.000
_cell.angle_alpha   90.00
_cell.angle_beta   90.00
_cell.angle_gamma   90.00
#
_symmetry.space_group_name_H-M   'P 1'
#
loop_
_entity.id
_entity.type
_entity.pdbx_description
1 polymer ?
#
loop_
_entity_poly.entity_id
_entity_poly.type
_entity_poly.pdbx_seq_one_letter_code
_entity_poly.pdbx_strand_id
1 'polypeptide(L)'
;MLSKTTATHILTAGVSVIAGYSIFVILFHNQCATVLIDKELQHNQTLRSLQETHAEAIEQACQDDVVRFVQIQTALTSRNAELQQQLDVSREQLSKVTQQNDAYDETILKLTEQVKRLQRELGSTTVQVRQVQRVAQQEMESLRQQLDLSRSLVQQKIDEVRSLASTNGHDMSDLIRLQAAITRWNAAQCVQWLGVPPYAVELTLHDHSSLRVEFTDFADMPHMIWTFLQLVDDGLYDGTTLQYRNTDRGPAVTGGEPHSASKQIHSSLQRQYATTGYGSEPLWFEELSPVAPCRENTFGLVGRGPTLLFPMLGYEDGGRFACPGKIVSGTDILQQLRQTGQPIIIESARISHNDRLKERNARPEL
;
A
#
# COMPACT_ATOMS: atom_id res chain seq x y z
N MET A 1 34.52 18.72 -91.66
CA MET A 1 35.04 19.89 -90.92
C MET A 1 33.87 20.70 -90.41
N LEU A 2 33.50 20.55 -89.14
CA LEU A 2 32.53 21.44 -88.48
C LEU A 2 33.21 22.80 -88.29
N SER A 3 32.57 23.88 -88.75
CA SER A 3 33.15 25.22 -88.70
C SER A 3 33.37 25.63 -87.23
N LYS A 4 34.48 26.34 -86.95
CA LYS A 4 34.88 26.75 -85.59
C LYS A 4 33.79 27.51 -84.83
N THR A 5 32.85 28.15 -85.52
CA THR A 5 31.70 28.86 -84.96
C THR A 5 30.61 27.92 -84.43
N THR A 6 30.40 26.75 -85.04
CA THR A 6 29.37 25.79 -84.60
C THR A 6 29.78 25.09 -83.29
N ALA A 7 31.07 24.83 -83.10
CA ALA A 7 31.60 24.21 -81.88
C ALA A 7 31.55 25.16 -80.67
N THR A 8 31.73 26.46 -80.87
CA THR A 8 31.64 27.47 -79.79
C THR A 8 30.21 27.64 -79.30
N HIS A 9 29.22 27.65 -80.20
CA HIS A 9 27.80 27.75 -79.80
C HIS A 9 27.30 26.53 -79.01
N ILE A 10 27.76 25.32 -79.34
CA ILE A 10 27.39 24.09 -78.62
C ILE A 10 28.03 24.06 -77.22
N LEU A 11 29.29 24.51 -77.09
CA LEU A 11 29.96 24.61 -75.80
C LEU A 11 29.33 25.69 -74.89
N THR A 12 28.97 26.86 -75.43
CA THR A 12 28.28 27.89 -74.63
C THR A 12 26.87 27.47 -74.23
N ALA A 13 26.15 26.76 -75.09
CA ALA A 13 24.83 26.21 -74.76
C ALA A 13 24.92 25.13 -73.67
N GLY A 14 25.89 24.21 -73.77
CA GLY A 14 26.12 23.18 -72.77
C GLY A 14 26.48 23.73 -71.38
N VAL A 15 27.35 24.75 -71.32
CA VAL A 15 27.71 25.40 -70.04
C VAL A 15 26.53 26.17 -69.43
N SER A 16 25.70 26.82 -70.26
CA SER A 16 24.49 27.50 -69.76
C SER A 16 23.42 26.55 -69.21
N VAL A 17 23.26 25.36 -69.79
CA VAL A 17 22.32 24.34 -69.31
C VAL A 17 22.81 23.71 -67.99
N ILE A 18 24.11 23.44 -67.86
CA ILE A 18 24.70 22.91 -66.62
C ILE A 18 24.65 23.96 -65.49
N ALA A 19 24.90 25.23 -65.79
CA ALA A 19 24.77 26.32 -64.83
C ALA A 19 23.30 26.51 -64.39
N GLY A 20 22.36 26.48 -65.33
CA GLY A 20 20.92 26.56 -65.04
C GLY A 20 20.42 25.40 -64.19
N TYR A 21 20.87 24.18 -64.46
CA TYR A 21 20.53 22.99 -63.66
C TYR A 21 21.11 23.09 -62.25
N SER A 22 22.35 23.57 -62.09
CA SER A 22 22.98 23.73 -60.78
C SER A 22 22.26 24.78 -59.92
N ILE A 23 21.84 25.90 -60.51
CA ILE A 23 21.05 26.93 -59.82
C ILE A 23 19.68 26.38 -59.43
N PHE A 24 19.03 25.62 -60.31
CA PHE A 24 17.74 24.98 -60.03
C PHE A 24 17.84 23.98 -58.86
N VAL A 25 18.86 23.12 -58.83
CA VAL A 25 19.07 22.13 -57.74
C VAL A 25 19.30 22.83 -56.41
N ILE A 26 20.08 23.92 -56.37
CA ILE A 26 20.33 24.70 -55.15
C ILE A 26 19.06 25.38 -54.66
N LEU A 27 18.29 26.00 -55.56
CA LEU A 27 17.02 26.65 -55.20
C LEU A 27 15.98 25.62 -54.72
N PHE A 28 15.91 24.46 -55.36
CA PHE A 28 15.03 23.36 -54.97
C PHE A 28 15.40 22.78 -53.60
N HIS A 29 16.70 22.56 -53.32
CA HIS A 29 17.16 22.10 -52.01
C HIS A 29 16.85 23.12 -50.90
N ASN A 30 17.08 24.40 -51.16
CA ASN A 30 16.77 25.45 -50.19
C ASN A 30 15.26 25.56 -49.93
N GLN A 31 14.41 25.44 -50.95
CA GLN A 31 12.96 25.42 -50.78
C GLN A 31 12.47 24.20 -50.00
N CYS A 32 12.98 23.00 -50.31
CA CYS A 32 12.66 21.78 -49.56
C CYS A 32 13.11 21.86 -48.10
N ALA A 33 14.31 22.38 -47.82
CA ALA A 33 14.81 22.55 -46.46
C ALA A 33 13.93 23.52 -45.65
N THR A 34 13.50 24.62 -46.27
CA THR A 34 12.64 25.62 -45.61
C THR A 34 11.26 25.02 -45.29
N VAL A 35 10.67 24.25 -46.20
CA VAL A 35 9.39 23.57 -45.99
C VAL A 35 9.50 22.49 -44.89
N LEU A 36 10.62 21.77 -44.82
CA LEU A 36 10.85 20.77 -43.77
C LEU A 36 10.96 21.42 -42.39
N ILE A 37 11.71 22.52 -42.27
CA ILE A 37 11.85 23.28 -41.02
C ILE A 37 10.50 23.84 -40.57
N ASP A 38 9.72 24.40 -41.50
CA ASP A 38 8.39 24.95 -41.19
C ASP A 38 7.40 23.86 -40.75
N LYS A 39 7.46 22.67 -41.39
CA LYS A 39 6.66 21.50 -40.99
C LYS A 39 7.08 20.93 -39.64
N GLU A 40 8.37 20.90 -39.34
CA GLU A 40 8.89 20.46 -38.05
C GLU A 40 8.51 21.44 -36.93
N LEU A 41 8.55 22.74 -37.19
CA LEU A 41 8.09 23.77 -36.26
C LEU A 41 6.59 23.65 -35.99
N GLN A 42 5.78 23.48 -37.05
CA GLN A 42 4.34 23.28 -36.95
C GLN A 42 3.99 22.01 -36.16
N HIS A 43 4.73 20.92 -36.39
CA HIS A 43 4.55 19.66 -35.66
C HIS A 43 4.87 19.82 -34.17
N ASN A 44 6.00 20.45 -33.84
CA ASN A 44 6.40 20.70 -32.46
C ASN A 44 5.44 21.63 -31.70
N GLN A 45 4.88 22.64 -32.36
CA GLN A 45 3.84 23.51 -31.77
C GLN A 45 2.56 22.73 -31.48
N THR A 46 2.12 21.88 -32.40
CA THR A 46 0.93 21.04 -32.23
C THR A 46 1.11 20.05 -31.07
N LEU A 47 2.32 19.48 -30.94
CA LEU A 47 2.64 18.52 -29.88
C LEU A 47 2.63 19.19 -28.50
N ARG A 48 3.14 20.42 -28.39
CA ARG A 48 3.08 21.23 -27.16
C ARG A 48 1.65 21.59 -26.78
N SER A 49 0.82 22.05 -27.73
CA SER A 49 -0.59 22.35 -27.42
C SER A 49 -1.34 21.10 -26.95
N LEU A 50 -1.05 19.92 -27.53
CA LEU A 50 -1.68 18.67 -27.11
C LEU A 50 -1.25 18.27 -25.69
N GLN A 51 0.03 18.48 -25.35
CA GLN A 51 0.56 18.23 -24.00
C GLN A 51 -0.05 19.15 -22.95
N GLU A 52 -0.20 20.44 -23.25
CA GLU A 52 -0.85 21.41 -22.36
C GLU A 52 -2.33 21.05 -22.13
N THR A 53 -3.06 20.71 -23.19
CA THR A 53 -4.48 20.29 -23.08
C THR A 53 -4.62 18.99 -22.27
N HIS A 54 -3.70 18.03 -22.45
CA HIS A 54 -3.68 16.80 -21.65
C HIS A 54 -3.37 17.06 -20.18
N ALA A 55 -2.43 17.97 -19.88
CA ALA A 55 -2.07 18.33 -18.51
C ALA A 55 -3.25 18.99 -17.78
N GLU A 56 -3.93 19.94 -18.43
CA GLU A 56 -5.13 20.59 -17.87
C GLU A 56 -6.27 19.60 -17.63
N ALA A 57 -6.50 18.67 -18.57
CA ALA A 57 -7.52 17.63 -18.42
C ALA A 57 -7.22 16.66 -17.26
N ILE A 58 -5.94 16.34 -17.05
CA ILE A 58 -5.49 15.50 -15.93
C ILE A 58 -5.64 16.24 -14.59
N GLU A 59 -5.27 17.52 -14.54
CA GLU A 59 -5.38 18.34 -13.33
C GLU A 59 -6.84 18.50 -12.89
N GLN A 60 -7.74 18.75 -13.86
CA GLN A 60 -9.17 18.89 -13.60
C GLN A 60 -9.82 17.57 -13.16
N ALA A 61 -9.46 16.45 -13.80
CA ALA A 61 -9.91 15.13 -13.37
C ALA A 61 -9.40 14.78 -11.96
N CYS A 62 -8.16 15.18 -11.63
CA CYS A 62 -7.56 14.94 -10.32
C CYS A 62 -8.23 15.78 -9.22
N GLN A 63 -8.59 17.04 -9.49
CA GLN A 63 -9.33 17.88 -8.55
C GLN A 63 -10.71 17.31 -8.19
N ASP A 64 -11.47 16.87 -9.18
CA ASP A 64 -12.79 16.27 -8.95
C ASP A 64 -12.70 14.97 -8.15
N ASP A 65 -11.67 14.16 -8.39
CA ASP A 65 -11.42 12.93 -7.64
C ASP A 65 -10.94 13.20 -6.21
N VAL A 66 -10.12 14.23 -5.98
CA VAL A 66 -9.67 14.64 -4.64
C VAL A 66 -10.83 15.18 -3.80
N VAL A 67 -11.72 15.98 -4.38
CA VAL A 67 -12.92 16.48 -3.67
C VAL A 67 -13.83 15.32 -3.28
N ARG A 68 -14.07 14.36 -4.18
CA ARG A 68 -14.84 13.15 -3.87
C ARG A 68 -14.16 12.30 -2.79
N PHE A 69 -12.83 12.17 -2.86
CA PHE A 69 -12.05 11.42 -1.87
C PHE A 69 -12.22 12.02 -0.47
N VAL A 70 -12.08 13.34 -0.31
CA VAL A 70 -12.25 14.01 1.00
C VAL A 70 -13.68 13.83 1.54
N GLN A 71 -14.69 13.88 0.68
CA GLN A 71 -16.08 13.62 1.07
C GLN A 71 -16.30 12.18 1.53
N ILE A 72 -15.75 11.21 0.81
CA ILE A 72 -15.81 9.78 1.16
C ILE A 72 -15.06 9.51 2.46
N GLN A 73 -13.86 10.08 2.61
CA GLN A 73 -13.05 9.97 3.82
C GLN A 73 -13.80 10.51 5.03
N THR A 74 -14.41 11.69 4.92
CA THR A 74 -15.19 12.31 5.99
C THR A 74 -16.39 11.43 6.37
N ALA A 75 -17.12 10.90 5.38
CA ALA A 75 -18.25 10.01 5.61
C ALA A 75 -17.81 8.69 6.29
N LEU A 76 -16.71 8.09 5.86
CA LEU A 76 -16.16 6.87 6.45
C LEU A 76 -15.67 7.08 7.88
N THR A 77 -14.99 8.20 8.18
CA THR A 77 -14.58 8.54 9.55
C THR A 77 -15.77 8.73 10.48
N SER A 78 -16.83 9.40 10.01
CA SER A 78 -18.08 9.53 10.77
C SER A 78 -18.72 8.17 11.02
N ARG A 79 -18.76 7.30 10.02
CA ARG A 79 -19.36 5.96 10.12
C ARG A 79 -18.58 5.04 11.05
N ASN A 80 -17.25 5.10 11.01
CA ASN A 80 -16.40 4.36 11.93
C ASN A 80 -16.61 4.82 13.37
N ALA A 81 -16.74 6.12 13.61
CA ALA A 81 -17.05 6.64 14.95
C ALA A 81 -18.41 6.13 15.47
N GLU A 82 -19.44 6.11 14.63
CA GLU A 82 -20.76 5.54 14.97
C GLU A 82 -20.68 4.04 15.29
N LEU A 83 -19.96 3.26 14.48
CA LEU A 83 -19.79 1.82 14.69
C LEU A 83 -19.01 1.52 15.98
N GLN A 84 -17.96 2.29 16.25
CA GLN A 84 -17.19 2.17 17.49
C GLN A 84 -18.10 2.41 18.71
N GLN A 85 -18.91 3.47 18.66
CA GLN A 85 -19.87 3.79 19.72
C GLN A 85 -20.92 2.68 19.89
N GLN A 86 -21.45 2.11 18.80
CA GLN A 86 -22.38 0.98 18.88
C GLN A 86 -21.73 -0.27 19.49
N LEU A 87 -20.45 -0.51 19.19
CA LEU A 87 -19.70 -1.66 19.71
C LEU A 87 -19.45 -1.51 21.21
N ASP A 88 -19.14 -0.30 21.69
CA ASP A 88 -18.98 0.00 23.11
C ASP A 88 -20.29 -0.15 23.89
N VAL A 89 -21.40 0.38 23.35
CA VAL A 89 -22.74 0.18 23.94
C VAL A 89 -23.11 -1.31 23.98
N SER A 90 -22.83 -2.05 22.90
CA SER A 90 -23.11 -3.49 22.85
C SER A 90 -22.27 -4.28 23.84
N ARG A 91 -20.99 -3.93 24.03
CA ARG A 91 -20.11 -4.53 25.04
C ARG A 91 -20.62 -4.28 26.45
N GLU A 92 -21.09 -3.06 26.73
CA GLU A 92 -21.66 -2.73 28.03
C GLU A 92 -22.94 -3.54 28.31
N GLN A 93 -23.81 -3.68 27.30
CA GLN A 93 -24.99 -4.54 27.40
C GLN A 93 -24.62 -6.01 27.63
N LEU A 94 -23.60 -6.52 26.92
CA LEU A 94 -23.12 -7.89 27.09
C LEU A 94 -22.58 -8.11 28.51
N SER A 95 -21.83 -7.14 29.06
CA SER A 95 -21.36 -7.19 30.44
C SER A 95 -22.50 -7.24 31.45
N LYS A 96 -23.57 -6.45 31.25
CA LYS A 96 -24.78 -6.49 32.10
C LYS A 96 -25.49 -7.84 32.03
N VAL A 97 -25.62 -8.43 30.84
CA VAL A 97 -26.22 -9.75 30.66
C VAL A 97 -25.37 -10.84 31.29
N THR A 98 -24.04 -10.78 31.16
CA THR A 98 -23.12 -11.72 31.81
C THR A 98 -23.25 -11.63 33.34
N GLN A 99 -23.27 -10.43 33.92
CA GLN A 99 -23.48 -10.27 35.37
C GLN A 99 -24.84 -10.81 35.84
N GLN A 100 -25.89 -10.64 35.03
CA GLN A 100 -27.21 -11.22 35.33
C GLN A 100 -27.18 -12.74 35.28
N ASN A 101 -26.49 -13.34 34.30
CA ASN A 101 -26.34 -14.79 34.22
C ASN A 101 -25.55 -15.36 35.39
N ASP A 102 -24.45 -14.72 35.80
CA ASP A 102 -23.67 -15.13 36.98
C ASP A 102 -24.53 -15.09 38.25
N ALA A 103 -25.37 -14.04 38.39
CA ALA A 103 -26.32 -13.93 39.49
C ALA A 103 -27.37 -15.05 39.45
N TYR A 104 -27.89 -15.40 38.27
CA TYR A 104 -28.85 -16.50 38.08
C TYR A 104 -28.24 -17.87 38.39
N ASP A 105 -26.99 -18.11 37.99
CA ASP A 105 -26.26 -19.34 38.32
C ASP A 105 -26.05 -19.48 39.82
N GLU A 106 -25.76 -18.37 40.53
CA GLU A 106 -25.67 -18.37 41.99
C GLU A 106 -27.01 -18.71 42.66
N THR A 107 -28.13 -18.18 42.15
CA THR A 107 -29.47 -18.56 42.64
C THR A 107 -29.79 -20.02 42.36
N ILE A 108 -29.46 -20.54 41.17
CA ILE A 108 -29.66 -21.95 40.82
C ILE A 108 -28.85 -22.85 41.77
N LEU A 109 -27.61 -22.49 42.08
CA LEU A 109 -26.79 -23.23 43.04
C LEU A 109 -27.42 -23.22 44.45
N LYS A 110 -27.90 -22.06 44.92
CA LYS A 110 -28.59 -21.94 46.22
C LYS A 110 -29.88 -22.76 46.28
N LEU A 111 -30.70 -22.70 45.23
CA LEU A 111 -31.93 -23.49 45.08
C LEU A 111 -31.63 -24.98 45.02
N THR A 112 -30.59 -25.39 44.28
CA THR A 112 -30.15 -26.79 44.19
C THR A 112 -29.70 -27.32 45.55
N GLU A 113 -28.97 -26.52 46.33
CA GLU A 113 -28.54 -26.90 47.68
C GLU A 113 -29.72 -26.95 48.66
N GLN A 114 -30.69 -26.03 48.55
CA GLN A 114 -31.94 -26.10 49.31
C GLN A 114 -32.76 -27.33 48.95
N VAL A 115 -32.88 -27.69 47.66
CA VAL A 115 -33.56 -28.91 47.22
C VAL A 115 -32.85 -30.15 47.73
N LYS A 116 -31.51 -30.20 47.72
CA LYS A 116 -30.73 -31.31 48.31
C LYS A 116 -30.95 -31.40 49.83
N ARG A 117 -30.97 -30.28 50.54
CA ARG A 117 -31.28 -30.25 51.99
C ARG A 117 -32.70 -30.71 52.27
N LEU A 118 -33.68 -30.18 51.54
CA LEU A 118 -35.07 -30.60 51.62
C LEU A 118 -35.22 -32.07 51.24
N GLN A 119 -34.52 -32.61 50.24
CA GLN A 119 -34.52 -34.05 49.92
C GLN A 119 -33.94 -34.90 51.05
N ARG A 120 -32.90 -34.43 51.74
CA ARG A 120 -32.35 -35.10 52.94
C ARG A 120 -33.34 -35.06 54.11
N GLU A 121 -34.04 -33.94 54.31
CA GLU A 121 -35.06 -33.77 55.34
C GLU A 121 -36.37 -34.53 55.01
N LEU A 122 -36.77 -34.59 53.73
CA LEU A 122 -37.93 -35.35 53.23
C LEU A 122 -37.68 -36.85 53.13
N GLY A 123 -36.43 -37.31 53.17
CA GLY A 123 -36.10 -38.70 53.50
C GLY A 123 -36.62 -39.13 54.88
N SER A 124 -37.05 -38.17 55.73
CA SER A 124 -37.60 -38.39 57.06
C SER A 124 -39.12 -38.14 57.18
N THR A 125 -39.83 -37.58 56.19
CA THR A 125 -41.30 -37.35 56.36
C THR A 125 -42.06 -37.20 55.04
N THR A 126 -42.80 -38.26 54.69
CA THR A 126 -43.68 -38.37 53.52
C THR A 126 -44.98 -37.59 53.73
N VAL A 127 -45.09 -36.36 53.20
CA VAL A 127 -46.36 -35.74 52.70
C VAL A 127 -46.13 -34.52 51.76
N GLN A 128 -45.02 -33.77 51.85
CA GLN A 128 -44.89 -32.49 51.09
C GLN A 128 -44.38 -32.59 49.63
N VAL A 129 -44.10 -33.80 49.12
CA VAL A 129 -43.51 -34.02 47.78
C VAL A 129 -44.38 -33.48 46.62
N ARG A 130 -45.71 -33.50 46.73
CA ARG A 130 -46.60 -33.11 45.61
C ARG A 130 -46.69 -31.60 45.34
N GLN A 131 -46.40 -30.75 46.32
CA GLN A 131 -46.46 -29.29 46.16
C GLN A 131 -45.17 -28.75 45.54
N VAL A 132 -44.00 -29.22 46.03
CA VAL A 132 -42.67 -28.83 45.52
C VAL A 132 -42.48 -29.30 44.07
N GLN A 133 -43.00 -30.49 43.74
CA GLN A 133 -42.90 -31.03 42.39
C GLN A 133 -43.72 -30.21 41.37
N ARG A 134 -44.85 -29.59 41.76
CA ARG A 134 -45.60 -28.68 40.88
C ARG A 134 -44.91 -27.34 40.65
N VAL A 135 -44.30 -26.76 41.68
CA VAL A 135 -43.60 -25.48 41.56
C VAL A 135 -42.34 -25.65 40.70
N ALA A 136 -41.57 -26.72 40.91
CA ALA A 136 -40.40 -27.02 40.09
C ALA A 136 -40.76 -27.29 38.61
N GLN A 137 -41.94 -27.85 38.35
CA GLN A 137 -42.42 -28.12 36.99
C GLN A 137 -42.89 -26.84 36.27
N GLN A 138 -43.53 -25.90 36.99
CA GLN A 138 -43.84 -24.57 36.48
C GLN A 138 -42.59 -23.73 36.22
N GLU A 139 -41.59 -23.79 37.10
CA GLU A 139 -40.30 -23.12 36.87
C GLU A 139 -39.54 -23.73 35.69
N MET A 140 -39.57 -25.06 35.51
CA MET A 140 -39.01 -25.70 34.31
C MET A 140 -39.70 -25.27 33.01
N GLU A 141 -41.03 -25.10 33.03
CA GLU A 141 -41.79 -24.61 31.87
C GLU A 141 -41.47 -23.13 31.57
N SER A 142 -41.34 -22.30 32.60
CA SER A 142 -40.90 -20.91 32.47
C SER A 142 -39.49 -20.80 31.89
N LEU A 143 -38.55 -21.62 32.38
CA LEU A 143 -37.17 -21.69 31.88
C LEU A 143 -37.12 -22.19 30.42
N ARG A 144 -37.97 -23.16 30.04
CA ARG A 144 -38.10 -23.60 28.65
C ARG A 144 -38.62 -22.50 27.74
N GLN A 145 -39.62 -21.73 28.18
CA GLN A 145 -40.13 -20.58 27.43
C GLN A 145 -39.06 -19.50 27.25
N GLN A 146 -38.26 -19.21 28.29
CA GLN A 146 -37.12 -18.30 28.16
C GLN A 146 -36.04 -18.81 27.21
N LEU A 147 -35.76 -20.13 27.22
CA LEU A 147 -34.80 -20.74 26.31
C LEU A 147 -35.26 -20.67 24.85
N ASP A 148 -36.55 -20.91 24.59
CA ASP A 148 -37.13 -20.78 23.24
C ASP A 148 -37.12 -19.33 22.76
N LEU A 149 -37.37 -18.36 23.66
CA LEU A 149 -37.26 -16.94 23.35
C LEU A 149 -35.81 -16.54 23.03
N SER A 150 -34.84 -17.03 23.80
CA SER A 150 -33.40 -16.84 23.55
C SER A 150 -32.98 -17.44 22.21
N ARG A 151 -33.45 -18.65 21.88
CA ARG A 151 -33.19 -19.30 20.58
C ARG A 151 -33.77 -18.50 19.41
N SER A 152 -34.98 -17.97 19.56
CA SER A 152 -35.59 -17.10 18.55
C SER A 152 -34.79 -15.81 18.33
N LEU A 153 -34.30 -15.18 19.41
CA LEU A 153 -33.46 -13.99 19.36
C LEU A 153 -32.09 -14.24 18.71
N VAL A 154 -31.47 -15.38 19.03
CA VAL A 154 -30.21 -15.81 18.39
C VAL A 154 -30.43 -16.08 16.89
N GLN A 155 -31.52 -16.76 16.53
CA GLN A 155 -31.83 -17.03 15.13
C GLN A 155 -32.10 -15.73 14.35
N GLN A 156 -32.85 -14.79 14.94
CA GLN A 156 -33.06 -13.46 14.38
C GLN A 156 -31.74 -12.70 14.17
N LYS A 157 -30.81 -12.78 15.14
CA LYS A 157 -29.48 -12.17 15.00
C LYS A 157 -28.61 -12.86 13.95
N ILE A 158 -28.72 -14.17 13.78
CA ILE A 158 -28.03 -14.90 12.70
C ILE A 158 -28.57 -14.47 11.33
N ASP A 159 -29.89 -14.29 11.19
CA ASP A 159 -30.49 -13.86 9.93
C ASP A 159 -30.17 -12.39 9.62
N GLU A 160 -30.02 -11.54 10.65
CA GLU A 160 -29.55 -10.16 10.54
C GLU A 160 -28.06 -10.08 10.17
N VAL A 161 -27.21 -10.94 10.73
CA VAL A 161 -25.79 -11.08 10.32
C VAL A 161 -25.69 -11.61 8.89
N ARG A 162 -26.59 -12.51 8.48
CA ARG A 162 -26.64 -13.05 7.11
C ARG A 162 -27.09 -11.99 6.09
N SER A 163 -28.02 -11.11 6.46
CA SER A 163 -28.44 -9.99 5.59
C SER A 163 -27.37 -8.88 5.50
N LEU A 164 -26.61 -8.65 6.58
CA LEU A 164 -25.40 -7.81 6.56
C LEU A 164 -24.30 -8.44 5.69
N ALA A 165 -24.13 -9.76 5.72
CA ALA A 165 -23.17 -10.46 4.86
C ALA A 165 -23.56 -10.42 3.37
N SER A 166 -24.86 -10.38 3.03
CA SER A 166 -25.30 -10.22 1.63
C SER A 166 -25.17 -8.78 1.10
N THR A 167 -25.07 -7.78 1.98
CA THR A 167 -24.72 -6.39 1.62
C THR A 167 -23.21 -6.20 1.41
N ASN A 168 -22.36 -6.99 2.09
CA ASN A 168 -20.90 -7.00 1.90
C ASN A 168 -20.44 -7.49 0.50
N GLY A 169 -21.33 -8.06 -0.31
CA GLY A 169 -21.03 -8.41 -1.71
C GLY A 169 -20.80 -7.19 -2.62
N HIS A 170 -21.40 -6.04 -2.30
CA HIS A 170 -21.08 -4.76 -2.95
C HIS A 170 -19.82 -4.11 -2.36
N ASP A 171 -19.60 -4.29 -1.07
CA ASP A 171 -18.47 -3.72 -0.32
C ASP A 171 -17.13 -4.26 -0.84
N MET A 172 -17.03 -5.54 -1.18
CA MET A 172 -15.82 -6.11 -1.80
C MET A 172 -15.51 -5.52 -3.19
N SER A 173 -16.52 -5.20 -3.99
CA SER A 173 -16.32 -4.53 -5.28
C SER A 173 -15.78 -3.10 -5.07
N ASP A 174 -16.30 -2.39 -4.07
CA ASP A 174 -15.87 -1.03 -3.77
C ASP A 174 -14.49 -1.01 -3.10
N LEU A 175 -14.14 -2.01 -2.31
CA LEU A 175 -12.80 -2.21 -1.74
C LEU A 175 -11.76 -2.48 -2.83
N ILE A 176 -12.07 -3.35 -3.80
CA ILE A 176 -11.22 -3.61 -4.98
C ILE A 176 -11.06 -2.32 -5.82
N ARG A 177 -12.15 -1.56 -6.01
CA ARG A 177 -12.11 -0.28 -6.72
C ARG A 177 -11.25 0.75 -6.00
N LEU A 178 -11.35 0.81 -4.67
CA LEU A 178 -10.56 1.70 -3.84
C LEU A 178 -9.08 1.34 -3.89
N GLN A 179 -8.74 0.05 -3.76
CA GLN A 179 -7.36 -0.42 -3.94
C GLN A 179 -6.82 -0.04 -5.32
N ALA A 180 -7.59 -0.29 -6.39
CA ALA A 180 -7.20 0.09 -7.74
C ALA A 180 -7.07 1.61 -7.94
N ALA A 181 -7.86 2.43 -7.22
CA ALA A 181 -7.73 3.88 -7.24
C ALA A 181 -6.45 4.34 -6.52
N ILE A 182 -6.14 3.77 -5.35
CA ILE A 182 -4.93 4.06 -4.58
C ILE A 182 -3.67 3.66 -5.35
N THR A 183 -3.64 2.45 -5.91
CA THR A 183 -2.55 1.97 -6.77
C THR A 183 -2.31 2.93 -7.94
N ARG A 184 -3.37 3.37 -8.63
CA ARG A 184 -3.26 4.35 -9.74
C ARG A 184 -2.80 5.73 -9.27
N TRP A 185 -3.31 6.22 -8.16
CA TRP A 185 -2.92 7.51 -7.61
C TRP A 185 -1.45 7.51 -7.18
N ASN A 186 -1.02 6.50 -6.40
CA ASN A 186 0.38 6.32 -6.02
C ASN A 186 1.30 6.15 -7.23
N ALA A 187 0.81 5.47 -8.27
CA ALA A 187 1.56 5.34 -9.52
C ALA A 187 1.83 6.70 -10.16
N ALA A 188 0.78 7.52 -10.28
CA ALA A 188 0.86 8.87 -10.82
C ALA A 188 1.76 9.79 -9.97
N GLN A 189 1.65 9.72 -8.64
CA GLN A 189 2.46 10.51 -7.72
C GLN A 189 3.96 10.21 -7.85
N CYS A 190 4.35 8.93 -7.96
CA CYS A 190 5.76 8.58 -8.21
C CYS A 190 6.26 9.21 -9.52
N VAL A 191 5.47 9.12 -10.58
CA VAL A 191 5.87 9.64 -11.90
C VAL A 191 5.95 11.16 -11.90
N GLN A 192 5.02 11.83 -11.23
CA GLN A 192 5.02 13.28 -11.08
C GLN A 192 6.22 13.76 -10.27
N TRP A 193 6.59 13.03 -9.21
CA TRP A 193 7.66 13.43 -8.30
C TRP A 193 9.06 13.07 -8.82
N LEU A 194 9.24 11.85 -9.32
CA LEU A 194 10.56 11.29 -9.65
C LEU A 194 10.78 11.06 -11.15
N GLY A 195 9.75 11.27 -11.98
CA GLY A 195 9.79 10.96 -13.41
C GLY A 195 9.53 9.48 -13.71
N VAL A 196 9.95 9.01 -14.87
CA VAL A 196 9.72 7.61 -15.28
C VAL A 196 10.75 6.69 -14.59
N PRO A 197 10.34 5.51 -14.08
CA PRO A 197 11.27 4.53 -13.47
C PRO A 197 12.40 4.13 -14.43
N PRO A 198 13.53 3.58 -13.93
CA PRO A 198 13.71 3.05 -12.57
C PRO A 198 13.93 4.11 -11.50
N TYR A 199 13.33 3.90 -10.34
CA TYR A 199 13.64 4.65 -9.12
C TYR A 199 14.72 3.91 -8.35
N ALA A 200 15.64 4.64 -7.73
CA ALA A 200 16.73 4.05 -6.96
C ALA A 200 16.81 4.69 -5.57
N VAL A 201 17.06 3.86 -4.56
CA VAL A 201 17.32 4.29 -3.18
C VAL A 201 18.67 3.76 -2.76
N GLU A 202 19.47 4.64 -2.18
CA GLU A 202 20.77 4.32 -1.61
C GLU A 202 20.69 4.41 -0.09
N LEU A 203 21.01 3.30 0.58
CA LEU A 203 21.16 3.21 2.02
C LEU A 203 22.65 3.31 2.35
N THR A 204 23.05 4.39 2.99
CA THR A 204 24.40 4.56 3.53
C THR A 204 24.44 3.99 4.95
N LEU A 205 25.41 3.13 5.22
CA LEU A 205 25.57 2.43 6.49
C LEU A 205 26.70 3.05 7.33
N HIS A 206 26.76 2.69 8.61
CA HIS A 206 27.68 3.31 9.57
C HIS A 206 29.17 3.13 9.29
N ASP A 207 29.55 2.12 8.52
CA ASP A 207 30.91 1.92 8.03
C ASP A 207 31.18 2.65 6.70
N HIS A 208 30.27 3.55 6.30
CA HIS A 208 30.25 4.26 5.03
C HIS A 208 30.14 3.37 3.78
N SER A 209 29.77 2.10 3.96
CA SER A 209 29.35 1.24 2.85
C SER A 209 27.94 1.64 2.38
N SER A 210 27.61 1.35 1.12
CA SER A 210 26.29 1.65 0.57
C SER A 210 25.61 0.46 -0.08
N LEU A 211 24.33 0.31 0.22
CA LEU A 211 23.42 -0.67 -0.36
C LEU A 211 22.43 0.06 -1.26
N ARG A 212 22.38 -0.33 -2.54
CA ARG A 212 21.50 0.32 -3.51
C ARG A 212 20.42 -0.64 -3.98
N VAL A 213 19.18 -0.15 -3.95
CA VAL A 213 17.99 -0.85 -4.41
C VAL A 213 17.37 -0.09 -5.57
N GLU A 214 16.97 -0.80 -6.62
CA GLU A 214 16.27 -0.25 -7.77
C GLU A 214 14.90 -0.87 -7.98
N PHE A 215 13.93 -0.03 -8.33
CA PHE A 215 12.54 -0.38 -8.59
C PHE A 215 12.29 -0.34 -10.09
N THR A 216 12.45 -1.49 -10.76
CA THR A 216 12.22 -1.62 -12.21
C THR A 216 10.78 -2.02 -12.53
N ASP A 217 10.18 -2.87 -11.69
CA ASP A 217 8.90 -3.54 -11.97
C ASP A 217 7.75 -2.76 -11.31
N PHE A 218 7.76 -1.44 -11.54
CA PHE A 218 6.91 -0.47 -10.86
C PHE A 218 5.40 -0.68 -11.11
N ALA A 219 5.05 -1.19 -12.29
CA ALA A 219 3.66 -1.29 -12.73
C ALA A 219 2.79 -2.19 -11.83
N ASP A 220 3.39 -3.18 -11.16
CA ASP A 220 2.63 -4.16 -10.39
C ASP A 220 2.44 -3.78 -8.92
N MET A 221 3.35 -2.99 -8.36
CA MET A 221 3.39 -2.67 -6.93
C MET A 221 3.64 -1.18 -6.64
N PRO A 222 2.92 -0.25 -7.30
CA PRO A 222 3.17 1.18 -7.13
C PRO A 222 2.78 1.67 -5.73
N HIS A 223 1.82 1.05 -5.03
CA HIS A 223 1.48 1.44 -3.67
C HIS A 223 2.60 1.10 -2.68
N MET A 224 3.20 -0.08 -2.80
CA MET A 224 4.35 -0.46 -1.98
C MET A 224 5.57 0.44 -2.25
N ILE A 225 5.87 0.69 -3.53
CA ILE A 225 7.01 1.52 -3.93
C ILE A 225 6.83 2.96 -3.45
N TRP A 226 5.67 3.56 -3.71
CA TRP A 226 5.37 4.92 -3.25
C TRP A 226 5.51 5.06 -1.74
N THR A 227 4.89 4.14 -0.99
CA THR A 227 4.93 4.18 0.48
C THR A 227 6.36 4.06 0.99
N PHE A 228 7.16 3.15 0.43
CA PHE A 228 8.57 3.04 0.80
C PHE A 228 9.35 4.33 0.51
N LEU A 229 9.14 4.95 -0.65
CA LEU A 229 9.82 6.20 -1.02
C LEU A 229 9.43 7.35 -0.08
N GLN A 230 8.16 7.45 0.32
CA GLN A 230 7.72 8.44 1.30
C GLN A 230 8.38 8.23 2.67
N LEU A 231 8.46 6.99 3.15
CA LEU A 231 9.18 6.67 4.39
C LEU A 231 10.67 7.06 4.32
N VAL A 232 11.29 6.93 3.14
CA VAL A 232 12.68 7.37 2.91
C VAL A 232 12.79 8.90 2.91
N ASP A 233 11.89 9.62 2.25
CA ASP A 233 11.89 11.09 2.17
C ASP A 233 11.67 11.75 3.53
N ASP A 234 10.81 11.15 4.35
CA ASP A 234 10.57 11.56 5.73
C ASP A 234 11.72 11.20 6.69
N GLY A 235 12.78 10.54 6.19
CA GLY A 235 13.95 10.17 6.97
C GLY A 235 13.69 9.10 8.02
N LEU A 236 12.63 8.30 7.85
CA LEU A 236 12.15 7.36 8.88
C LEU A 236 13.01 6.10 9.03
N TYR A 237 13.94 5.88 8.10
CA TYR A 237 14.94 4.81 8.19
C TYR A 237 16.27 5.28 8.80
N ASP A 238 16.49 6.59 8.94
CA ASP A 238 17.76 7.15 9.40
C ASP A 238 18.00 6.75 10.88
N GLY A 239 19.12 6.06 11.12
CA GLY A 239 19.57 5.53 12.41
C GLY A 239 18.86 4.25 12.89
N THR A 240 18.03 3.63 12.05
CA THR A 240 17.54 2.25 12.27
C THR A 240 18.64 1.23 12.00
N THR A 241 18.43 -0.05 12.36
CA THR A 241 19.45 -1.09 12.14
C THR A 241 18.99 -2.16 11.16
N LEU A 242 19.92 -2.69 10.39
CA LEU A 242 19.79 -3.94 9.63
C LEU A 242 20.46 -5.07 10.40
N GLN A 243 19.82 -6.23 10.44
CA GLN A 243 20.35 -7.41 11.13
C GLN A 243 20.01 -8.68 10.35
N TYR A 244 20.96 -9.61 10.28
CA TYR A 244 20.68 -10.96 9.82
C TYR A 244 19.77 -11.71 10.80
N ARG A 245 18.72 -12.34 10.27
CA ARG A 245 17.81 -13.20 11.02
C ARG A 245 17.48 -14.44 10.20
N ASN A 246 17.39 -15.58 10.88
CA ASN A 246 16.76 -16.75 10.29
C ASN A 246 15.26 -16.68 10.61
N THR A 247 14.47 -16.27 9.62
CA THR A 247 13.02 -16.13 9.77
C THR A 247 12.36 -17.50 9.60
N ASP A 248 11.07 -17.60 9.92
CA ASP A 248 10.28 -18.82 9.65
C ASP A 248 10.24 -19.21 8.16
N ARG A 249 10.55 -18.25 7.28
CA ARG A 249 10.61 -18.41 5.82
C ARG A 249 12.04 -18.59 5.29
N GLY A 250 13.03 -18.66 6.18
CA GLY A 250 14.44 -18.83 5.82
C GLY A 250 15.30 -17.60 6.10
N PRO A 251 16.56 -17.61 5.63
CA PRO A 251 17.54 -16.59 5.94
C PRO A 251 17.23 -15.26 5.25
N ALA A 252 17.20 -14.17 6.02
CA ALA A 252 17.02 -12.82 5.52
C ALA A 252 17.80 -11.81 6.34
N VAL A 253 18.10 -10.66 5.76
CA VAL A 253 18.46 -9.46 6.52
C VAL A 253 17.20 -8.61 6.65
N THR A 254 16.84 -8.22 7.87
CA THR A 254 15.66 -7.40 8.15
C THR A 254 16.02 -6.21 9.02
N GLY A 255 15.21 -5.15 8.99
CA GLY A 255 15.49 -3.94 9.77
C GLY A 255 14.57 -2.79 9.44
N GLY A 256 14.98 -1.56 9.77
CA GLY A 256 14.21 -0.36 9.40
C GLY A 256 13.02 -0.03 10.30
N GLU A 257 12.86 -0.73 11.43
CA GLU A 257 11.79 -0.45 12.39
C GLU A 257 12.20 0.61 13.42
N PRO A 258 11.27 1.44 13.93
CA PRO A 258 11.55 2.39 15.00
C PRO A 258 12.14 1.72 16.26
N HIS A 259 11.64 0.54 16.61
CA HIS A 259 12.11 -0.24 17.76
C HIS A 259 13.53 -0.78 17.59
N SER A 260 14.02 -0.86 16.35
CA SER A 260 15.39 -1.25 16.03
C SER A 260 16.37 -0.07 16.08
N ALA A 261 15.87 1.17 16.19
CA ALA A 261 16.71 2.36 16.24
C ALA A 261 17.54 2.44 17.53
N SER A 262 18.67 3.14 17.45
CA SER A 262 19.51 3.36 18.61
C SER A 262 18.76 4.07 19.74
N LYS A 263 19.10 3.77 21.01
CA LYS A 263 18.44 4.35 22.19
C LYS A 263 18.43 5.88 22.20
N GLN A 264 19.39 6.51 21.51
CA GLN A 264 19.53 7.97 21.45
C GLN A 264 18.46 8.64 20.58
N ILE A 265 18.04 7.99 19.49
CA ILE A 265 17.10 8.58 18.52
C ILE A 265 15.72 7.94 18.56
N HIS A 266 15.57 6.78 19.21
CA HIS A 266 14.32 6.00 19.26
C HIS A 266 13.08 6.84 19.58
N SER A 267 13.15 7.70 20.61
CA SER A 267 12.02 8.55 21.01
C SER A 267 11.68 9.65 20.00
N SER A 268 12.67 10.15 19.26
CA SER A 268 12.47 11.14 18.20
C SER A 268 11.86 10.48 16.96
N LEU A 269 12.40 9.33 16.58
CA LEU A 269 11.94 8.56 15.43
C LEU A 269 10.50 8.06 15.64
N GLN A 270 10.19 7.55 16.84
CA GLN A 270 8.83 7.12 17.17
C GLN A 270 7.82 8.27 17.10
N ARG A 271 8.22 9.50 17.51
CA ARG A 271 7.38 10.69 17.33
C ARG A 271 7.22 11.05 15.86
N GLN A 272 8.30 10.99 15.07
CA GLN A 272 8.24 11.27 13.63
C GLN A 272 7.26 10.34 12.91
N TYR A 273 7.35 9.03 13.15
CA TYR A 273 6.36 8.06 12.64
C TYR A 273 4.92 8.43 13.02
N ALA A 274 4.69 8.79 14.29
CA ALA A 274 3.37 9.20 14.74
C ALA A 274 2.88 10.51 14.07
N THR A 275 3.78 11.48 13.84
CA THR A 275 3.43 12.77 13.22
C THR A 275 3.21 12.70 11.71
N THR A 276 3.91 11.82 11.01
CA THR A 276 3.72 11.57 9.58
C THR A 276 2.47 10.71 9.31
N GLY A 277 1.81 10.21 10.36
CA GLY A 277 0.64 9.35 10.25
C GLY A 277 0.96 7.90 9.90
N TYR A 278 2.24 7.52 9.90
CA TYR A 278 2.68 6.14 9.68
C TYR A 278 2.62 5.38 11.02
N GLY A 279 1.60 4.54 11.16
CA GLY A 279 1.49 3.61 12.28
C GLY A 279 2.49 2.46 12.21
N SER A 280 2.19 1.35 12.90
CA SER A 280 2.96 0.11 12.77
C SER A 280 2.80 -0.56 11.40
N GLU A 281 1.77 -0.18 10.63
CA GLU A 281 1.45 -0.71 9.30
C GLU A 281 1.26 0.46 8.32
N PRO A 282 2.35 1.00 7.73
CA PRO A 282 2.27 2.11 6.79
C PRO A 282 1.54 1.77 5.48
N LEU A 283 1.56 0.50 5.05
CA LEU A 283 0.82 0.05 3.87
C LEU A 283 -0.65 -0.20 4.20
N TRP A 284 -1.55 0.29 3.34
CA TRP A 284 -3.00 0.07 3.52
C TRP A 284 -3.41 -1.34 3.10
N PHE A 285 -2.71 -1.90 2.11
CA PHE A 285 -2.84 -3.27 1.65
C PHE A 285 -1.51 -3.74 1.04
N GLU A 286 -1.33 -5.06 1.00
CA GLU A 286 -0.17 -5.68 0.35
C GLU A 286 -0.49 -5.89 -1.13
N GLU A 287 0.39 -5.43 -2.01
CA GLU A 287 0.33 -5.76 -3.43
C GLU A 287 1.15 -7.03 -3.65
N LEU A 288 0.70 -7.89 -4.56
CA LEU A 288 1.39 -9.13 -4.92
C LEU A 288 1.70 -9.11 -6.42
N SER A 289 2.95 -9.42 -6.78
CA SER A 289 3.36 -9.55 -8.19
C SER A 289 3.88 -10.97 -8.46
N PRO A 290 3.33 -11.67 -9.46
CA PRO A 290 3.86 -12.96 -9.90
C PRO A 290 5.21 -12.84 -10.63
N VAL A 291 5.58 -11.65 -11.11
CA VAL A 291 6.83 -11.42 -11.84
C VAL A 291 7.95 -10.85 -10.97
N ALA A 292 7.63 -10.39 -9.75
CA ALA A 292 8.58 -9.92 -8.75
C ALA A 292 8.50 -10.71 -7.43
N PRO A 293 8.80 -12.03 -7.45
CA PRO A 293 8.79 -12.85 -6.24
C PRO A 293 9.94 -12.48 -5.30
N CYS A 294 9.71 -12.61 -3.99
CA CYS A 294 10.77 -12.48 -2.99
C CYS A 294 11.76 -13.64 -3.07
N ARG A 295 13.00 -13.33 -3.45
CA ARG A 295 14.13 -14.25 -3.58
C ARG A 295 15.45 -13.54 -3.35
N GLU A 296 16.57 -14.28 -3.37
CA GLU A 296 17.89 -13.67 -3.24
C GLU A 296 18.10 -12.48 -4.19
N ASN A 297 18.74 -11.42 -3.69
CA ASN A 297 19.00 -10.15 -4.38
C ASN A 297 17.74 -9.32 -4.72
N THR A 298 16.62 -9.59 -4.05
CA THR A 298 15.43 -8.74 -4.11
C THR A 298 15.26 -7.93 -2.82
N PHE A 299 14.37 -6.95 -2.87
CA PHE A 299 14.04 -6.08 -1.76
C PHE A 299 12.53 -5.96 -1.63
N GLY A 300 12.03 -6.04 -0.40
CA GLY A 300 10.64 -5.78 -0.09
C GLY A 300 10.44 -5.29 1.33
N LEU A 301 9.17 -5.29 1.74
CA LEU A 301 8.76 -4.96 3.10
C LEU A 301 8.19 -6.22 3.75
N VAL A 302 8.36 -6.36 5.07
CA VAL A 302 7.70 -7.41 5.83
C VAL A 302 6.26 -6.99 6.09
N GLY A 303 5.31 -7.78 5.59
CA GLY A 303 3.89 -7.50 5.73
C GLY A 303 3.52 -6.10 5.22
N ARG A 304 2.86 -5.31 6.06
CA ARG A 304 2.43 -3.94 5.75
C ARG A 304 3.46 -2.86 6.09
N GLY A 305 4.73 -3.22 6.25
CA GLY A 305 5.83 -2.34 6.62
C GLY A 305 5.93 -2.09 8.13
N PRO A 306 6.77 -1.14 8.59
CA PRO A 306 7.85 -0.46 7.84
C PRO A 306 9.12 -1.32 7.70
N THR A 307 9.10 -2.56 8.19
CA THR A 307 10.30 -3.40 8.25
C THR A 307 10.80 -3.75 6.86
N LEU A 308 12.08 -3.45 6.59
CA LEU A 308 12.79 -3.81 5.38
C LEU A 308 13.08 -5.31 5.36
N LEU A 309 12.97 -5.90 4.17
CA LEU A 309 13.26 -7.32 3.91
C LEU A 309 14.25 -7.44 2.76
N PHE A 310 15.38 -8.09 3.04
CA PHE A 310 16.39 -8.50 2.06
C PHE A 310 16.54 -10.03 2.11
N PRO A 311 15.80 -10.77 1.26
CA PRO A 311 15.87 -12.22 1.24
C PRO A 311 17.26 -12.72 0.82
N MET A 312 17.73 -13.79 1.44
CA MET A 312 19.01 -14.44 1.08
C MET A 312 18.77 -15.82 0.43
N LEU A 313 19.84 -16.44 -0.08
CA LEU A 313 19.76 -17.80 -0.62
C LEU A 313 19.10 -18.78 0.37
N GLY A 314 18.01 -19.41 -0.06
CA GLY A 314 17.21 -20.32 0.75
C GLY A 314 15.99 -19.69 1.42
N TYR A 315 15.71 -18.40 1.19
CA TYR A 315 14.46 -17.78 1.58
C TYR A 315 13.31 -18.25 0.68
N GLU A 316 12.28 -18.82 1.28
CA GLU A 316 11.09 -19.33 0.60
C GLU A 316 9.86 -18.61 1.11
N ASP A 317 9.35 -17.72 0.27
CA ASP A 317 8.24 -16.85 0.64
C ASP A 317 6.85 -17.52 0.54
N GLY A 318 6.76 -18.65 -0.17
CA GLY A 318 5.48 -19.33 -0.43
C GLY A 318 4.50 -18.47 -1.26
N GLY A 319 4.99 -17.42 -1.95
CA GLY A 319 4.21 -16.54 -2.83
C GLY A 319 3.33 -15.52 -2.12
N ARG A 320 3.72 -15.07 -0.91
CA ARG A 320 2.89 -14.21 -0.05
C ARG A 320 3.45 -12.81 0.21
N PHE A 321 4.70 -12.55 -0.14
CA PHE A 321 5.32 -11.23 -0.12
C PHE A 321 5.72 -10.83 -1.53
N ALA A 322 5.67 -9.53 -1.77
CA ALA A 322 6.07 -8.96 -3.02
C ALA A 322 7.29 -8.10 -2.77
N CYS A 323 8.33 -8.38 -3.55
CA CYS A 323 9.61 -7.71 -3.44
C CYS A 323 9.76 -6.77 -4.64
N PRO A 324 9.27 -5.52 -4.54
CA PRO A 324 9.27 -4.57 -5.65
C PRO A 324 10.65 -4.10 -6.09
N GLY A 325 11.66 -4.26 -5.24
CA GLY A 325 13.02 -3.82 -5.51
C GLY A 325 13.97 -4.95 -5.87
N LYS A 326 15.02 -4.59 -6.60
CA LYS A 326 16.20 -5.43 -6.86
C LYS A 326 17.42 -4.76 -6.25
N ILE A 327 18.27 -5.55 -5.62
CA ILE A 327 19.52 -5.06 -5.06
C ILE A 327 20.54 -4.97 -6.20
N VAL A 328 21.03 -3.78 -6.49
CA VAL A 328 21.97 -3.54 -7.60
C VAL A 328 23.41 -3.38 -7.13
N SER A 329 23.63 -2.99 -5.87
CA SER A 329 24.95 -2.95 -5.23
C SER A 329 24.85 -3.18 -3.72
N GLY A 330 25.95 -3.65 -3.10
CA GLY A 330 26.05 -3.90 -1.65
C GLY A 330 25.62 -5.31 -1.21
N THR A 331 25.57 -6.29 -2.11
CA THR A 331 25.21 -7.68 -1.76
C THR A 331 26.27 -8.37 -0.87
N ASP A 332 27.52 -7.95 -0.98
CA ASP A 332 28.64 -8.32 -0.11
C ASP A 332 28.41 -7.91 1.35
N ILE A 333 27.83 -6.71 1.57
CA ILE A 333 27.44 -6.23 2.90
C ILE A 333 26.42 -7.20 3.53
N LEU A 334 25.41 -7.62 2.75
CA LEU A 334 24.40 -8.56 3.24
C LEU A 334 25.01 -9.92 3.58
N GLN A 335 26.00 -10.37 2.80
CA GLN A 335 26.75 -11.59 3.11
C GLN A 335 27.60 -11.44 4.38
N GLN A 336 28.22 -10.28 4.59
CA GLN A 336 28.97 -9.99 5.80
C GLN A 336 28.06 -9.97 7.04
N LEU A 337 26.87 -9.38 6.95
CA LEU A 337 25.88 -9.42 8.04
C LEU A 337 25.46 -10.84 8.37
N ARG A 338 25.31 -11.71 7.38
CA ARG A 338 25.05 -13.15 7.58
C ARG A 338 26.19 -13.86 8.29
N GLN A 339 27.44 -13.58 7.94
CA GLN A 339 28.61 -14.23 8.51
C GLN A 339 28.90 -13.77 9.95
N THR A 340 28.74 -12.47 10.20
CA THR A 340 29.08 -11.86 11.49
C THR A 340 27.92 -11.87 12.48
N GLY A 341 26.67 -11.83 11.98
CA GLY A 341 25.46 -11.68 12.79
C GLY A 341 25.33 -10.33 13.51
N GLN A 342 26.28 -9.42 13.31
CA GLN A 342 26.31 -8.12 13.97
C GLN A 342 25.33 -7.17 13.26
N PRO A 343 24.47 -6.44 13.99
CA PRO A 343 23.62 -5.43 13.39
C PRO A 343 24.45 -4.24 12.91
N ILE A 344 24.02 -3.63 11.82
CA ILE A 344 24.61 -2.41 11.27
C ILE A 344 23.58 -1.29 11.23
N ILE A 345 23.99 -0.05 11.53
CA ILE A 345 23.12 1.11 11.54
C ILE A 345 23.02 1.68 10.12
N ILE A 346 21.81 2.04 9.70
CA ILE A 346 21.55 2.85 8.50
C ILE A 346 21.82 4.29 8.91
N GLU A 347 22.87 4.93 8.38
CA GLU A 347 23.14 6.35 8.64
C GLU A 347 22.16 7.25 7.92
N SER A 348 21.88 6.92 6.65
CA SER A 348 20.90 7.66 5.86
C SER A 348 20.33 6.83 4.73
N ALA A 349 19.03 6.96 4.49
CA ALA A 349 18.38 6.50 3.27
C ALA A 349 18.11 7.70 2.36
N ARG A 350 18.49 7.62 1.07
CA ARG A 350 18.31 8.71 0.10
C ARG A 350 17.80 8.20 -1.23
N ILE A 351 16.82 8.92 -1.79
CA ILE A 351 16.31 8.66 -3.14
C ILE A 351 17.30 9.27 -4.14
N SER A 352 17.79 8.44 -5.05
CA SER A 352 18.63 8.91 -6.16
C SER A 352 17.74 9.57 -7.21
N HIS A 353 17.76 10.90 -7.28
CA HIS A 353 17.15 11.62 -8.38
C HIS A 353 18.02 11.52 -9.63
N ASN A 354 17.42 11.14 -10.76
CA ASN A 354 18.03 11.48 -12.04
C ASN A 354 18.07 13.01 -12.13
N ASP A 355 19.27 13.60 -12.21
CA ASP A 355 19.56 15.05 -12.23
C ASP A 355 18.90 15.83 -13.40
N ARG A 356 17.91 15.27 -14.09
CA ARG A 356 17.15 15.90 -15.18
C ARG A 356 15.87 16.62 -14.75
N LEU A 357 15.49 16.56 -13.47
CA LEU A 357 14.28 17.23 -12.94
C LEU A 357 14.58 18.16 -11.74
N LYS A 358 15.79 18.73 -11.66
CA LYS A 358 16.04 19.88 -10.78
C LYS A 358 15.49 21.16 -11.42
N GLU A 359 14.18 21.33 -11.37
CA GLU A 359 13.53 22.64 -11.31
C GLU A 359 12.00 22.44 -11.15
N ARG A 360 11.46 23.02 -10.06
CA ARG A 360 10.04 23.10 -9.64
C ARG A 360 9.56 22.04 -8.64
N ASN A 361 9.70 22.34 -7.35
CA ASN A 361 8.72 23.10 -6.58
C ASN A 361 9.03 22.92 -5.09
N ALA A 362 9.30 24.04 -4.43
CA ALA A 362 9.20 24.11 -2.98
C ALA A 362 7.81 23.61 -2.56
N ARG A 363 7.79 22.70 -1.58
CA ARG A 363 6.56 22.23 -0.91
C ARG A 363 5.71 23.45 -0.51
N PRO A 364 4.40 23.47 -0.77
CA PRO A 364 3.51 24.29 0.04
C PRO A 364 3.43 23.64 1.43
N GLU A 365 3.87 24.38 2.45
CA GLU A 365 3.56 24.07 3.84
C GLU A 365 2.02 24.05 4.01
N LEU A 366 1.51 23.00 4.64
CA LEU A 366 0.17 22.94 5.22
C LEU A 366 0.29 22.56 6.69
#